data_AF-A0A7J7KPA5-F1
#
_entry.id   AF-A0A7J7KPA5-F1
#
_cell.length_a   1.000
_cell.length_b   1.000
_cell.length_c   1.000
_cell.angle_alpha   90.00
_cell.angle_beta   90.00
_cell.angle_gamma   90.00
#
_symmetry.space_group_name_H-M   'P 1'
#
loop_
_entity.id
_entity.type
_entity.pdbx_description
1 polymer ?
#
loop_
_entity_poly.entity_id
_entity_poly.type
_entity_poly.pdbx_seq_one_letter_code
_entity_poly.pdbx_strand_id
1 'polypeptide(L)'
;MLQSVKAITCLLLGAETLEVRTAVKQLGDTLRIVNDKVYDETKFIQLMDDFQNAMENLCNGVRNLITMYCATFHVTFSPSGAPARCREIKEVTQSLENILVHIGSVHRIPAHIRHRFDHFKVIVSLYYAGKKVIEHTDTDVYSTLENPLTGDTIYFDQWLELTDFPMCLVPLETRVVFTLCSMNTSQPVGGSGSNVPHKWNNIGWVAFMLFDFKRNVTQGGKLLSLWQGVANPLGATCSNIFQPNTTLLQVNLTDFGFDLRFPAALIDSAQLHRPQLGGGGTNPHIPDGDLKELNDILSKRMRLSTLKTKSSSGRDGACSEILRKHFLKSCFPPPN
;
A
#
# COMPACT_ATOMS: atom_id res chain seq x y z
N MET A 1 -7.13 -30.65 8.70
CA MET A 1 -6.97 -29.45 7.83
C MET A 1 -6.92 -28.15 8.61
N LEU A 2 -7.90 -27.82 9.47
CA LEU A 2 -7.88 -26.58 10.26
C LEU A 2 -6.59 -26.41 11.11
N GLN A 3 -6.09 -27.50 11.69
CA GLN A 3 -4.80 -27.50 12.40
C GLN A 3 -3.60 -27.21 11.48
N SER A 4 -3.65 -27.68 10.23
CA SER A 4 -2.64 -27.40 9.22
C SER A 4 -2.66 -25.92 8.83
N VAL A 5 -3.84 -25.32 8.65
CA VAL A 5 -3.99 -23.88 8.38
C VAL A 5 -3.42 -23.06 9.53
N LYS A 6 -3.77 -23.40 10.78
CA LYS A 6 -3.19 -22.77 11.97
C LYS A 6 -1.67 -22.88 12.00
N ALA A 7 -1.13 -24.07 11.70
CA ALA A 7 0.31 -24.29 11.63
C ALA A 7 0.96 -23.40 10.56
N ILE A 8 0.37 -23.30 9.37
CA ILE A 8 0.84 -22.42 8.29
C ILE A 8 0.79 -20.95 8.72
N THR A 9 -0.34 -20.47 9.24
CA THR A 9 -0.48 -19.10 9.76
C THR A 9 0.56 -18.80 10.83
N CYS A 10 0.82 -19.74 11.75
CA CYS A 10 1.88 -19.61 12.75
C CYS A 10 3.28 -19.54 12.12
N LEU A 11 3.59 -20.37 11.11
CA LEU A 11 4.85 -20.33 10.37
C LEU A 11 5.03 -19.00 9.63
N LEU A 12 3.94 -18.41 9.13
CA LEU A 12 3.92 -17.09 8.50
C LEU A 12 3.81 -15.96 9.56
N LEU A 13 4.26 -16.23 10.79
CA LEU A 13 4.33 -15.30 11.91
C LEU A 13 2.97 -14.63 12.20
N GLY A 14 1.88 -15.41 12.19
CA GLY A 14 0.53 -14.93 12.54
C GLY A 14 -0.20 -14.17 11.43
N ALA A 15 0.30 -14.17 10.18
CA ALA A 15 -0.41 -13.56 9.06
C ALA A 15 -1.61 -14.43 8.64
N GLU A 16 -2.84 -13.92 8.80
CA GLU A 16 -4.08 -14.60 8.43
C GLU A 16 -4.91 -13.68 7.54
N THR A 17 -5.05 -13.98 6.25
CA THR A 17 -5.84 -13.08 5.40
C THR A 17 -7.34 -13.22 5.63
N LEU A 18 -8.10 -12.19 5.24
CA LEU A 18 -9.57 -12.21 5.30
C LEU A 18 -10.17 -13.43 4.59
N GLU A 19 -9.63 -13.82 3.44
CA GLU A 19 -10.08 -14.99 2.66
C GLU A 19 -9.90 -16.29 3.43
N VAL A 20 -8.75 -16.48 4.07
CA VAL A 20 -8.46 -17.66 4.89
C VAL A 20 -9.42 -17.71 6.08
N ARG A 21 -9.60 -16.59 6.78
CA ARG A 21 -10.52 -16.48 7.92
C ARG A 21 -11.95 -16.81 7.53
N THR A 22 -12.46 -16.20 6.46
CA THR A 22 -13.82 -16.40 5.99
C THR A 22 -14.04 -17.85 5.55
N ALA A 23 -13.10 -18.44 4.81
CA ALA A 23 -13.20 -19.84 4.40
C ALA A 23 -13.14 -20.81 5.60
N VAL A 24 -12.28 -20.54 6.59
CA VAL A 24 -12.24 -21.32 7.85
C VAL A 24 -13.56 -21.23 8.60
N LYS A 25 -14.15 -20.03 8.69
CA LYS A 25 -15.45 -19.83 9.34
C LYS A 25 -16.56 -20.60 8.62
N GLN A 26 -16.66 -20.44 7.30
CA GLN A 26 -17.62 -21.17 6.46
C GLN A 26 -17.48 -22.68 6.65
N LEU A 27 -16.26 -23.22 6.57
CA LEU A 27 -16.01 -24.65 6.78
C LEU A 27 -16.42 -25.12 8.19
N GLY A 28 -16.16 -24.30 9.21
CA GLY A 28 -16.57 -24.59 10.59
C GLY A 28 -18.09 -24.62 10.77
N ASP A 29 -18.80 -23.67 10.16
CA ASP A 29 -20.26 -23.59 10.18
C ASP A 29 -20.89 -24.79 9.46
N THR A 30 -20.38 -25.15 8.28
CA THR A 30 -20.81 -26.33 7.51
C THR A 30 -20.60 -27.63 8.31
N LEU A 31 -19.42 -27.82 8.92
CA LEU A 31 -19.13 -29.02 9.73
C LEU A 31 -20.03 -29.13 10.96
N ARG A 32 -20.42 -28.01 11.57
CA ARG A 32 -21.35 -28.00 12.70
C ARG A 32 -22.72 -28.53 12.28
N ILE A 33 -23.24 -28.07 11.14
CA ILE A 33 -24.53 -28.52 10.60
C ILE A 33 -24.51 -30.03 10.29
N VAL A 34 -23.41 -30.53 9.70
CA VAL A 34 -23.23 -31.97 9.45
C VAL A 34 -23.25 -32.76 10.76
N ASN A 35 -22.48 -32.30 11.76
CA ASN A 35 -22.36 -32.99 13.04
C ASN A 35 -23.69 -33.03 13.82
N ASP A 36 -24.46 -31.95 13.75
CA ASP A 36 -25.74 -31.83 14.43
C ASP A 36 -26.86 -32.58 13.68
N LYS A 37 -26.56 -33.21 12.53
CA LYS A 37 -27.50 -33.95 11.66
C LYS A 37 -28.74 -33.12 11.25
N VAL A 38 -28.57 -31.80 11.12
CA VAL A 38 -29.67 -30.88 10.80
C VAL A 38 -29.82 -30.74 9.28
N TYR A 39 -30.24 -31.81 8.60
CA TYR A 39 -30.45 -31.78 7.15
C TYR A 39 -31.47 -32.82 6.66
N ASP A 40 -32.19 -32.48 5.59
CA ASP A 40 -32.95 -33.42 4.74
C ASP A 40 -32.12 -33.77 3.49
N GLU A 41 -32.62 -34.64 2.60
CA GLU A 41 -31.88 -35.07 1.40
C GLU A 41 -31.47 -33.90 0.50
N THR A 42 -32.34 -32.92 0.29
CA THR A 42 -32.06 -31.74 -0.54
C THR A 42 -31.01 -30.83 0.11
N LYS A 43 -31.12 -30.60 1.42
CA LYS A 43 -30.12 -29.83 2.18
C LYS A 43 -28.77 -30.53 2.26
N PHE A 44 -28.74 -31.85 2.27
CA PHE A 44 -27.49 -32.60 2.26
C PHE A 44 -26.66 -32.33 1.00
N ILE A 45 -27.31 -32.29 -0.17
CA ILE A 45 -26.64 -31.97 -1.43
C ILE A 45 -26.06 -30.54 -1.40
N GLN A 46 -26.86 -29.56 -0.97
CA GLN A 46 -26.39 -28.18 -0.85
C GLN A 46 -25.24 -28.05 0.15
N LEU A 47 -25.33 -28.74 1.29
CA LEU A 47 -24.30 -28.72 2.33
C LEU A 47 -22.97 -29.32 1.84
N MET A 48 -23.02 -30.34 0.99
CA MET A 48 -21.84 -30.92 0.34
C MET A 48 -21.21 -29.95 -0.67
N ASP A 49 -22.03 -29.22 -1.44
CA ASP A 49 -21.54 -28.16 -2.34
C ASP A 49 -20.90 -27.01 -1.55
N ASP A 50 -21.57 -26.53 -0.51
CA ASP A 50 -21.06 -25.49 0.39
C ASP A 50 -19.74 -25.92 1.04
N PHE A 51 -19.65 -27.19 1.46
CA PHE A 51 -18.41 -27.77 1.99
C PHE A 51 -17.29 -27.75 0.96
N GLN A 52 -17.57 -28.19 -0.26
CA GLN A 52 -16.59 -28.25 -1.34
C GLN A 52 -16.12 -26.85 -1.74
N ASN A 53 -17.04 -25.89 -1.85
CA ASN A 53 -16.75 -24.48 -2.11
C ASN A 53 -15.91 -23.86 -0.99
N ALA A 54 -16.26 -24.09 0.29
CA ALA A 54 -15.49 -23.60 1.42
C ALA A 54 -14.06 -24.17 1.45
N MET A 55 -13.91 -25.45 1.10
CA MET A 55 -12.62 -26.13 0.98
C MET A 55 -11.76 -25.56 -0.16
N GLU A 56 -12.35 -25.35 -1.34
CA GLU A 56 -11.64 -24.74 -2.47
C GLU A 56 -11.23 -23.29 -2.15
N ASN A 57 -12.13 -22.50 -1.55
CA ASN A 57 -11.84 -21.15 -1.09
C ASN A 57 -10.71 -21.14 -0.05
N LEU A 58 -10.68 -22.11 0.86
CA LEU A 58 -9.62 -22.24 1.85
C LEU A 58 -8.27 -22.56 1.18
N CYS A 59 -8.24 -23.52 0.26
CA CYS A 59 -7.04 -23.87 -0.50
C CYS A 59 -6.52 -22.67 -1.31
N ASN A 60 -7.39 -21.97 -2.00
CA ASN A 60 -7.05 -20.77 -2.76
C ASN A 60 -6.58 -19.63 -1.85
N GLY A 61 -7.25 -19.40 -0.73
CA GLY A 61 -6.88 -18.40 0.27
C GLY A 61 -5.49 -18.65 0.85
N VAL A 62 -5.21 -19.90 1.26
CA VAL A 62 -3.89 -20.28 1.79
C VAL A 62 -2.80 -20.15 0.72
N ARG A 63 -3.07 -20.57 -0.52
CA ARG A 63 -2.10 -20.43 -1.63
C ARG A 63 -1.82 -18.94 -1.92
N ASN A 64 -2.85 -18.10 -1.90
CA ASN A 64 -2.71 -16.66 -2.10
C ASN A 64 -1.93 -16.03 -0.94
N LEU A 65 -2.22 -16.39 0.31
CA LEU A 65 -1.46 -15.96 1.48
C LEU A 65 0.03 -16.30 1.36
N ILE A 66 0.35 -17.55 1.03
CA ILE A 66 1.73 -18.00 0.79
C ILE A 66 2.37 -17.19 -0.34
N THR A 67 1.65 -16.98 -1.44
CA THR A 67 2.14 -16.22 -2.60
C THR A 67 2.46 -14.77 -2.23
N MET A 68 1.55 -14.10 -1.51
CA MET A 68 1.75 -12.73 -1.03
C MET A 68 2.93 -12.66 -0.06
N TYR A 69 3.06 -13.64 0.84
CA TYR A 69 4.16 -13.70 1.80
C TYR A 69 5.51 -13.87 1.08
N CYS A 70 5.60 -14.79 0.11
CA CYS A 70 6.81 -15.01 -0.67
C CYS A 70 7.20 -13.80 -1.54
N ALA A 71 6.21 -13.05 -2.04
CA ALA A 71 6.46 -11.82 -2.79
C ALA A 71 6.97 -10.67 -1.90
N THR A 72 6.71 -10.74 -0.60
CA THR A 72 7.03 -9.67 0.36
C THR A 72 8.34 -9.93 1.08
N PHE A 73 8.56 -11.18 1.52
CA PHE A 73 9.70 -11.57 2.34
C PHE A 73 10.65 -12.47 1.57
N HIS A 74 11.95 -12.37 1.87
CA HIS A 74 12.93 -13.31 1.36
C HIS A 74 12.76 -14.66 2.06
N VAL A 75 12.16 -15.62 1.35
CA VAL A 75 11.91 -16.98 1.82
C VAL A 75 12.63 -18.00 0.94
N THR A 76 12.92 -19.17 1.52
CA THR A 76 13.60 -20.29 0.82
C THR A 76 12.63 -21.22 0.09
N PHE A 77 11.33 -20.94 0.16
CA PHE A 77 10.27 -21.70 -0.52
C PHE A 77 9.51 -20.80 -1.49
N SER A 78 8.91 -21.41 -2.50
CA SER A 78 8.05 -20.70 -3.45
C SER A 78 6.81 -21.55 -3.72
N PRO A 79 5.62 -20.95 -3.83
CA PRO A 79 4.42 -21.68 -4.24
C PRO A 79 4.64 -22.26 -5.65
N SER A 80 4.64 -23.59 -5.75
CA SER A 80 4.74 -24.27 -7.04
C SER A 80 3.49 -24.03 -7.89
N GLY A 81 3.66 -23.83 -9.20
CA GLY A 81 2.56 -23.92 -10.17
C GLY A 81 1.60 -22.74 -10.22
N ALA A 82 2.04 -21.49 -10.02
CA ALA A 82 1.24 -20.36 -10.48
C ALA A 82 1.20 -20.39 -12.03
N PRO A 83 0.05 -20.63 -12.67
CA PRO A 83 -0.03 -20.57 -14.13
C PRO A 83 0.39 -19.16 -14.55
N ALA A 84 1.23 -19.07 -15.59
CA ALA A 84 1.50 -17.79 -16.22
C ALA A 84 0.16 -17.23 -16.70
N ARG A 85 -0.30 -16.17 -16.06
CA ARG A 85 -1.53 -15.47 -16.47
C ARG A 85 -1.21 -14.78 -17.79
N CYS A 86 -1.62 -15.39 -18.91
CA CYS A 86 -1.57 -14.75 -20.21
C CYS A 86 -2.82 -13.87 -20.32
N ARG A 87 -2.75 -12.65 -19.80
CA ARG A 87 -3.82 -11.66 -19.88
C ARG A 87 -3.57 -10.73 -21.07
N GLU A 88 -4.66 -10.21 -21.63
CA GLU A 88 -4.59 -9.10 -22.58
C GLU A 88 -3.87 -7.92 -21.90
N ILE A 89 -2.99 -7.23 -22.63
CA ILE A 89 -2.30 -6.04 -22.14
C ILE A 89 -2.96 -4.81 -22.76
N LYS A 90 -3.40 -3.87 -21.93
CA LYS A 90 -3.97 -2.59 -22.34
C LYS A 90 -3.15 -1.42 -21.82
N GLU A 91 -3.17 -0.31 -22.53
CA GLU A 91 -2.48 0.90 -22.07
C GLU A 91 -3.31 1.62 -21.01
N VAL A 92 -2.67 2.18 -19.98
CA VAL A 92 -3.35 2.98 -18.95
C VAL A 92 -4.11 4.18 -19.52
N THR A 93 -3.67 4.71 -20.67
CA THR A 93 -4.32 5.80 -21.40
C THR A 93 -5.75 5.47 -21.84
N GLN A 94 -6.06 4.18 -21.97
CA GLN A 94 -7.39 3.68 -22.37
C GLN A 94 -8.31 3.43 -21.17
N SER A 95 -7.80 3.54 -19.95
CA SER A 95 -8.54 3.24 -18.72
C SER A 95 -9.03 4.52 -18.05
N LEU A 96 -10.34 4.72 -18.02
CA LEU A 96 -11.01 5.80 -17.29
C LEU A 96 -11.40 5.38 -15.86
N GLU A 97 -11.07 4.16 -15.46
CA GLU A 97 -11.36 3.65 -14.12
C GLU A 97 -10.45 4.31 -13.08
N ASN A 98 -11.02 4.57 -11.90
CA ASN A 98 -10.27 5.00 -10.72
C ASN A 98 -9.55 3.82 -10.07
N ILE A 99 -8.52 4.14 -9.27
CA ILE A 99 -7.82 3.13 -8.48
C ILE A 99 -8.70 2.75 -7.29
N LEU A 100 -9.01 1.46 -7.16
CA LEU A 100 -9.66 0.90 -5.98
C LEU A 100 -8.63 0.11 -5.17
N VAL A 101 -8.70 0.29 -3.85
CA VAL A 101 -7.88 -0.47 -2.92
C VAL A 101 -8.75 -1.03 -1.82
N HIS A 102 -8.71 -2.34 -1.66
CA HIS A 102 -9.28 -3.00 -0.50
C HIS A 102 -8.26 -3.02 0.64
N ILE A 103 -8.69 -2.53 1.80
CA ILE A 103 -7.96 -2.66 3.06
C ILE A 103 -8.53 -3.87 3.79
N GLY A 104 -7.78 -4.97 3.79
CA GLY A 104 -8.23 -6.24 4.38
C GLY A 104 -8.05 -6.23 5.89
N SER A 105 -6.79 -6.34 6.33
CA SER A 105 -6.45 -6.53 7.74
C SER A 105 -5.08 -5.96 8.09
N VAL A 106 -4.86 -5.73 9.38
CA VAL A 106 -3.57 -5.32 9.96
C VAL A 106 -3.19 -6.33 11.02
N HIS A 107 -2.08 -7.03 10.84
CA HIS A 107 -1.54 -8.04 11.75
C HIS A 107 -0.35 -7.53 12.56
N ARG A 108 0.02 -8.30 13.59
CA ARG A 108 1.25 -8.09 14.39
C ARG A 108 1.28 -6.71 15.04
N ILE A 109 0.13 -6.19 15.48
CA ILE A 109 0.09 -4.89 16.13
C ILE A 109 0.83 -5.00 17.46
N PRO A 110 1.90 -4.21 17.69
CA PRO A 110 2.70 -4.32 18.90
C PRO A 110 1.84 -4.15 20.17
N ALA A 111 2.12 -4.94 21.21
CA ALA A 111 1.33 -4.92 22.44
C ALA A 111 1.20 -3.52 23.06
N HIS A 112 2.28 -2.73 23.05
CA HIS A 112 2.26 -1.36 23.58
C HIS A 112 1.33 -0.42 22.78
N ILE A 113 1.08 -0.67 21.49
CA ILE A 113 0.10 0.06 20.69
C ILE A 113 -1.31 -0.43 21.02
N ARG A 114 -1.53 -1.75 21.06
CA ARG A 114 -2.84 -2.36 21.37
C ARG A 114 -3.39 -1.94 22.74
N HIS A 115 -2.53 -1.79 23.73
CA HIS A 115 -2.93 -1.36 25.08
C HIS A 115 -3.07 0.16 25.21
N ARG A 116 -2.44 0.92 24.29
CA ARG A 116 -2.42 2.38 24.36
C ARG A 116 -3.50 3.04 23.52
N PHE A 117 -4.04 2.39 22.49
CA PHE A 117 -4.96 3.04 21.55
C PHE A 117 -6.22 2.20 21.37
N ASP A 118 -7.35 2.87 21.23
CA ASP A 118 -8.69 2.27 21.14
C ASP A 118 -9.35 2.50 19.77
N HIS A 119 -8.78 3.37 18.94
CA HIS A 119 -9.26 3.65 17.58
C HIS A 119 -8.13 3.54 16.56
N PHE A 120 -8.42 2.96 15.40
CA PHE A 120 -7.48 2.75 14.31
C PHE A 120 -8.09 3.09 12.96
N LYS A 121 -7.27 3.56 12.02
CA LYS A 121 -7.66 3.71 10.62
C LYS A 121 -6.45 3.59 9.70
N VAL A 122 -6.70 3.26 8.44
CA VAL A 122 -5.66 3.26 7.40
C VAL A 122 -5.94 4.40 6.42
N ILE A 123 -4.93 5.23 6.20
CA ILE A 123 -4.95 6.30 5.21
C ILE A 123 -4.21 5.83 3.96
N VAL A 124 -4.79 6.06 2.78
CA VAL A 124 -4.19 5.83 1.47
C VAL A 124 -3.97 7.17 0.78
N SER A 125 -2.80 7.36 0.19
CA SER A 125 -2.45 8.60 -0.51
C SER A 125 -1.57 8.33 -1.71
N LEU A 126 -1.76 9.11 -2.78
CA LEU A 126 -0.93 9.07 -3.97
C LEU A 126 0.07 10.22 -3.98
N TYR A 127 1.31 9.90 -4.33
CA TYR A 127 2.40 10.87 -4.43
C TYR A 127 3.10 10.79 -5.78
N TYR A 128 3.44 11.95 -6.33
CA TYR A 128 4.30 12.11 -7.49
C TYR A 128 5.35 13.18 -7.20
N ALA A 129 6.62 12.85 -7.43
CA ALA A 129 7.76 13.75 -7.13
C ALA A 129 7.72 14.35 -5.71
N GLY A 130 7.27 13.57 -4.72
CA GLY A 130 7.17 13.99 -3.31
C GLY A 130 5.97 14.88 -2.96
N LYS A 131 5.09 15.18 -3.92
CA LYS A 131 3.86 15.92 -3.70
C LYS A 131 2.66 15.00 -3.74
N LYS A 132 1.70 15.25 -2.86
CA LYS A 132 0.41 14.56 -2.89
C LYS A 132 -0.32 14.94 -4.18
N VAL A 133 -0.85 13.96 -4.89
CA VAL A 133 -1.49 14.16 -6.21
C VAL A 133 -2.99 14.37 -6.10
N ILE A 134 -3.61 13.68 -5.15
CA ILE A 134 -5.02 13.82 -4.79
C ILE A 134 -5.18 13.92 -3.28
N GLU A 135 -6.36 14.31 -2.82
CA GLU A 135 -6.67 14.13 -1.41
C GLU A 135 -6.65 12.67 -1.01
N HIS A 136 -6.36 12.44 0.26
CA HIS A 136 -6.25 11.10 0.80
C HIS A 136 -7.65 10.50 1.02
N THR A 137 -7.75 9.19 0.87
CA THR A 137 -8.92 8.41 1.29
C THR A 137 -8.51 7.59 2.50
N ASP A 138 -9.39 7.44 3.47
CA ASP A 138 -9.16 6.63 4.66
C ASP A 138 -10.30 5.66 4.94
N THR A 139 -9.97 4.60 5.66
CA THR A 139 -10.97 3.67 6.17
C THR A 139 -11.86 4.34 7.20
N ASP A 140 -13.03 3.76 7.40
CA ASP A 140 -13.82 3.97 8.60
C ASP A 140 -12.96 3.68 9.83
N VAL A 141 -13.31 4.35 10.93
CA VAL A 141 -12.57 4.20 12.18
C VAL A 141 -12.93 2.85 12.81
N TYR A 142 -11.93 1.99 12.94
CA TYR A 142 -12.04 0.76 13.70
C TYR A 142 -11.94 1.07 15.20
N SER A 143 -13.02 0.82 15.95
CA SER A 143 -13.06 0.93 17.41
C SER A 143 -12.83 -0.43 18.07
N THR A 144 -11.85 -0.52 18.98
CA THR A 144 -11.61 -1.75 19.75
C THR A 144 -12.72 -2.08 20.74
N LEU A 145 -13.58 -1.10 21.07
CA LEU A 145 -14.72 -1.28 21.96
C LEU A 145 -15.88 -1.95 21.24
N GLU A 146 -16.16 -1.53 20.00
CA GLU A 146 -17.23 -2.08 19.17
C GLU A 146 -16.81 -3.41 18.55
N ASN A 147 -15.54 -3.49 18.14
CA ASN A 147 -14.96 -4.66 17.50
C ASN A 147 -13.67 -5.06 18.26
N PRO A 148 -13.77 -5.99 19.22
CA PRO A 148 -12.60 -6.47 19.93
C PRO A 148 -11.55 -7.07 18.98
N LEU A 149 -10.28 -6.79 19.23
CA LEU A 149 -9.18 -7.35 18.44
C LEU A 149 -9.23 -8.88 18.49
N THR A 150 -9.18 -9.52 17.32
CA THR A 150 -8.99 -10.98 17.27
C THR A 150 -7.49 -11.26 17.40
N GLY A 151 -7.01 -11.36 18.64
CA GLY A 151 -5.59 -11.52 18.93
C GLY A 151 -4.80 -10.20 18.75
N ASP A 152 -3.89 -10.18 17.78
CA ASP A 152 -3.08 -9.01 17.41
C ASP A 152 -3.45 -8.42 16.05
N THR A 153 -4.66 -8.75 15.58
CA THR A 153 -5.13 -8.41 14.24
C THR A 153 -6.40 -7.54 14.25
N ILE A 154 -6.43 -6.54 13.38
CA ILE A 154 -7.60 -5.73 13.01
C ILE A 154 -8.09 -6.16 11.62
N TYR A 155 -9.41 -6.26 11.44
CA TYR A 155 -10.04 -6.51 10.14
C TYR A 155 -10.84 -5.27 9.75
N PHE A 156 -10.43 -4.61 8.67
CA PHE A 156 -11.13 -3.44 8.13
C PHE A 156 -12.17 -3.86 7.09
N ASP A 157 -11.80 -4.78 6.18
CA ASP A 157 -12.64 -5.26 5.09
C ASP A 157 -13.38 -4.13 4.33
N GLN A 158 -12.62 -3.13 3.88
CA GLN A 158 -13.19 -1.93 3.26
C GLN A 158 -12.53 -1.61 1.92
N TRP A 159 -13.36 -1.32 0.91
CA TRP A 159 -12.90 -0.77 -0.37
C TRP A 159 -12.81 0.75 -0.30
N LEU A 160 -11.67 1.28 -0.71
CA LEU A 160 -11.41 2.71 -0.83
C LEU A 160 -11.21 3.05 -2.30
N GLU A 161 -11.95 4.05 -2.77
CA GLU A 161 -11.77 4.62 -4.10
C GLU A 161 -10.93 5.89 -4.03
N LEU A 162 -9.91 5.96 -4.89
CA LEU A 162 -9.12 7.17 -5.12
C LEU A 162 -9.81 7.97 -6.23
N THR A 163 -10.85 8.71 -5.84
CA THR A 163 -11.72 9.43 -6.77
C THR A 163 -10.98 10.56 -7.50
N ASP A 164 -11.54 10.98 -8.64
CA ASP A 164 -11.06 12.10 -9.45
C ASP A 164 -9.63 11.93 -10.00
N PHE A 165 -9.11 10.70 -10.01
CA PHE A 165 -7.78 10.37 -10.51
C PHE A 165 -7.76 9.05 -11.27
N PRO A 166 -8.39 9.01 -12.45
CA PRO A 166 -8.46 7.82 -13.27
C PRO A 166 -7.07 7.38 -13.75
N MET A 167 -6.95 6.08 -14.03
CA MET A 167 -5.69 5.43 -14.44
C MET A 167 -4.96 6.14 -15.59
N CYS A 168 -5.69 6.73 -16.55
CA CYS A 168 -5.11 7.46 -17.68
C CYS A 168 -4.35 8.73 -17.29
N LEU A 169 -4.60 9.30 -16.11
CA LEU A 169 -3.91 10.50 -15.60
C LEU A 169 -2.73 10.17 -14.70
N VAL A 170 -2.54 8.90 -14.31
CA VAL A 170 -1.58 8.51 -13.28
C VAL A 170 -0.16 8.52 -13.84
N PRO A 171 0.76 9.36 -13.31
CA PRO A 171 2.15 9.36 -13.74
C PRO A 171 2.85 8.03 -13.47
N LEU A 172 3.81 7.65 -14.34
CA LEU A 172 4.59 6.41 -14.21
C LEU A 172 5.29 6.28 -12.83
N GLU A 173 5.77 7.40 -12.27
CA GLU A 173 6.49 7.40 -11.00
C GLU A 173 5.57 7.57 -9.77
N THR A 174 4.27 7.34 -9.94
CA THR A 174 3.31 7.44 -8.84
C THR A 174 3.60 6.41 -7.77
N ARG A 175 3.63 6.89 -6.53
CA ARG A 175 3.78 6.11 -5.31
C ARG A 175 2.46 6.04 -4.59
N VAL A 176 2.05 4.83 -4.22
CA VAL A 176 0.94 4.60 -3.30
C VAL A 176 1.52 4.50 -1.90
N VAL A 177 1.00 5.30 -0.97
CA VAL A 177 1.44 5.36 0.42
C VAL A 177 0.29 4.98 1.34
N PHE A 178 0.50 3.96 2.16
CA PHE A 178 -0.42 3.55 3.22
C PHE A 178 0.14 4.00 4.56
N THR A 179 -0.71 4.57 5.41
CA THR A 179 -0.36 4.98 6.77
C THR A 179 -1.37 4.42 7.75
N LEU A 180 -0.90 3.62 8.71
CA LEU A 180 -1.70 3.18 9.85
C LEU A 180 -1.68 4.27 10.91
N CYS A 181 -2.86 4.76 11.27
CA CYS A 181 -3.07 5.75 12.29
C CYS A 181 -3.80 5.16 13.50
N SER A 182 -3.53 5.71 14.68
CA SER A 182 -4.24 5.36 15.91
C SER A 182 -4.60 6.59 16.73
N MET A 183 -5.63 6.45 17.55
CA MET A 183 -6.10 7.48 18.47
C MET A 183 -6.46 6.83 19.81
N ASN A 184 -6.26 7.59 20.90
CA ASN A 184 -6.70 7.22 22.23
C ASN A 184 -7.70 8.27 22.69
N THR A 185 -8.95 7.87 22.92
CA THR A 185 -10.04 8.77 23.34
C THR A 185 -10.02 9.07 24.85
N SER A 186 -9.40 8.20 25.65
CA SER A 186 -9.29 8.34 27.11
C SER A 186 -8.19 9.29 27.62
N GLN A 187 -7.22 9.69 26.78
CA GLN A 187 -6.17 10.63 27.20
C GLN A 187 -6.68 12.07 27.13
N PRO A 188 -6.79 12.80 28.25
CA PRO A 188 -7.10 14.22 28.22
C PRO A 188 -5.96 14.97 27.53
N VAL A 189 -6.27 15.68 26.45
CA VAL A 189 -5.33 16.61 25.81
C VAL A 189 -5.08 17.73 26.82
N GLY A 190 -3.84 17.84 27.31
CA GLY A 190 -3.52 18.67 28.47
C GLY A 190 -3.94 20.13 28.33
N GLY A 191 -4.64 20.63 29.36
CA GLY A 191 -4.79 22.06 29.66
C GLY A 191 -6.05 22.73 29.11
N SER A 192 -6.97 23.08 30.01
CA SER A 192 -8.04 24.08 29.85
C SER A 192 -9.06 23.88 28.71
N GLY A 193 -10.23 23.33 29.07
CA GLY A 193 -11.54 23.91 28.73
C GLY A 193 -11.89 24.15 27.25
N SER A 194 -11.23 23.51 26.28
CA SER A 194 -11.59 23.61 24.88
C SER A 194 -11.71 22.21 24.26
N ASN A 195 -12.71 22.02 23.39
CA ASN A 195 -12.90 20.84 22.54
C ASN A 195 -11.71 20.70 21.58
N VAL A 196 -10.53 20.32 22.07
CA VAL A 196 -9.39 20.02 21.21
C VAL A 196 -9.65 18.65 20.59
N PRO A 197 -9.83 18.55 19.26
CA PRO A 197 -10.07 17.26 18.63
C PRO A 197 -8.91 16.32 18.92
N HIS A 198 -9.23 15.08 19.31
CA HIS A 198 -8.23 14.05 19.57
C HIS A 198 -7.30 13.89 18.35
N LYS A 199 -5.99 13.91 18.59
CA LYS A 199 -4.98 13.87 17.53
C LYS A 199 -4.67 12.43 17.11
N TRP A 200 -4.79 12.15 15.82
CA TRP A 200 -4.31 10.91 15.21
C TRP A 200 -2.78 10.81 15.25
N ASN A 201 -2.28 9.65 15.67
CA ASN A 201 -0.86 9.33 15.72
C ASN A 201 -0.50 8.35 14.60
N ASN A 202 0.63 8.57 13.94
CA ASN A 202 1.13 7.66 12.92
C ASN A 202 1.85 6.48 13.60
N ILE A 203 1.32 5.29 13.41
CA ILE A 203 1.91 4.05 13.95
C ILE A 203 2.96 3.50 12.99
N GLY A 204 2.64 3.51 11.70
CA GLY A 204 3.57 3.11 10.67
C GLY A 204 3.05 3.37 9.29
N TRP A 205 3.91 3.20 8.30
CA TRP A 205 3.62 3.51 6.92
C TRP A 205 4.38 2.60 5.97
N VAL A 206 3.93 2.52 4.73
CA VAL A 206 4.62 1.83 3.65
C VAL A 206 4.31 2.53 2.34
N ALA A 207 5.30 2.61 1.46
CA ALA A 207 5.11 3.11 0.11
C ALA A 207 5.54 2.05 -0.90
N PHE A 208 4.90 2.02 -2.06
CA PHE A 208 5.40 1.28 -3.22
C PHE A 208 5.08 2.01 -4.52
N MET A 209 5.79 1.65 -5.59
CA MET A 209 5.55 2.19 -6.93
C MET A 209 4.30 1.54 -7.52
N LEU A 210 3.32 2.34 -7.93
CA LEU A 210 2.11 1.79 -8.57
C LEU A 210 2.47 0.99 -9.84
N PHE A 211 3.48 1.45 -10.57
CA PHE A 211 4.00 0.77 -11.74
C PHE A 211 5.27 -0.02 -11.41
N ASP A 212 5.35 -1.25 -11.90
CA ASP A 212 6.55 -2.07 -11.79
C ASP A 212 7.66 -1.59 -12.76
N PHE A 213 8.83 -2.24 -12.70
CA PHE A 213 9.97 -1.92 -13.58
C PHE A 213 9.69 -2.22 -15.07
N LYS A 214 8.69 -3.05 -15.37
CA LYS A 214 8.19 -3.34 -16.72
C LYS A 214 7.05 -2.42 -17.13
N ARG A 215 6.74 -1.40 -16.31
CA ARG A 215 5.66 -0.43 -16.51
C ARG A 215 4.26 -1.00 -16.38
N ASN A 216 4.08 -2.22 -15.87
CA ASN A 216 2.75 -2.74 -15.58
C ASN A 216 2.22 -2.12 -14.30
N VAL A 217 0.92 -1.85 -14.27
CA VAL A 217 0.21 -1.48 -13.06
C VAL A 217 0.24 -2.65 -12.10
N THR A 218 0.53 -2.36 -10.85
CA THR A 218 0.55 -3.35 -9.81
C THR A 218 -0.88 -3.70 -9.40
N GLN A 219 -1.24 -4.97 -9.46
CA GLN A 219 -2.60 -5.46 -9.20
C GLN A 219 -2.60 -6.62 -8.20
N GLY A 220 -3.76 -6.89 -7.61
CA GLY A 220 -3.99 -8.04 -6.73
C GLY A 220 -3.49 -7.84 -5.29
N GLY A 221 -3.55 -8.95 -4.55
CA GLY A 221 -3.27 -8.99 -3.11
C GLY A 221 -1.80 -8.74 -2.79
N LYS A 222 -1.56 -7.99 -1.70
CA LYS A 222 -0.24 -7.76 -1.13
C LYS A 222 -0.27 -7.85 0.39
N LEU A 223 0.85 -8.32 0.92
CA LEU A 223 1.22 -8.11 2.31
C LEU A 223 2.31 -7.04 2.34
N LEU A 224 2.13 -6.02 3.18
CA LEU A 224 3.02 -4.88 3.23
C LEU A 224 3.49 -4.67 4.67
N SER A 225 4.78 -4.88 4.92
CA SER A 225 5.33 -4.65 6.26
C SER A 225 5.64 -3.17 6.45
N LEU A 226 5.15 -2.61 7.56
CA LEU A 226 5.19 -1.17 7.81
C LEU A 226 6.54 -0.71 8.40
N TRP A 227 7.00 0.44 7.94
CA TRP A 227 8.03 1.25 8.58
C TRP A 227 7.43 2.00 9.77
N GLN A 228 8.18 2.16 10.85
CA GLN A 228 7.73 2.92 12.02
C GLN A 228 7.87 4.43 11.78
N GLY A 229 6.98 5.21 12.41
CA GLY A 229 7.05 6.67 12.42
C GLY A 229 6.20 7.36 11.35
N VAL A 230 6.61 8.57 10.98
CA VAL A 230 5.86 9.44 10.05
C VAL A 230 6.12 9.01 8.60
N ALA A 231 5.05 8.99 7.80
CA ALA A 231 5.12 8.66 6.38
C ALA A 231 6.13 9.54 5.63
N ASN A 232 7.06 8.89 4.93
CA ASN A 232 8.02 9.55 4.06
C ASN A 232 7.76 9.12 2.61
N PRO A 233 6.98 9.88 1.82
CA PRO A 233 6.65 9.52 0.44
C PRO A 233 7.88 9.46 -0.48
N LEU A 234 8.97 10.15 -0.11
CA LEU A 234 10.26 10.11 -0.81
C LEU A 234 11.19 8.99 -0.29
N GLY A 235 10.81 8.31 0.78
CA GLY A 235 11.57 7.23 1.39
C GLY A 235 11.56 5.94 0.58
N ALA A 236 11.83 4.83 1.28
CA ALA A 236 11.85 3.50 0.69
C ALA A 236 10.48 3.16 0.07
N THR A 237 10.51 2.59 -1.15
CA THR A 237 9.33 2.12 -1.88
C THR A 237 9.10 0.62 -1.70
N CYS A 238 9.60 0.06 -0.61
CA CYS A 238 9.52 -1.35 -0.30
C CYS A 238 9.00 -1.56 1.12
N SER A 239 8.47 -2.75 1.35
CA SER A 239 8.08 -3.25 2.66
C SER A 239 9.30 -3.31 3.61
N ASN A 240 9.09 -3.05 4.90
CA ASN A 240 10.12 -3.21 5.92
C ASN A 240 10.42 -4.69 6.19
N ILE A 241 11.29 -5.29 5.37
CA ILE A 241 11.66 -6.71 5.46
C ILE A 241 12.76 -6.99 6.49
N PHE A 242 13.40 -5.94 7.03
CA PHE A 242 14.53 -6.07 7.96
C PHE A 242 14.09 -6.39 9.39
N GLN A 243 12.83 -6.16 9.72
CA GLN A 243 12.27 -6.44 11.02
C GLN A 243 11.08 -7.40 10.87
N PRO A 244 11.25 -8.71 11.10
CA PRO A 244 10.23 -9.71 10.80
C PRO A 244 8.93 -9.55 11.62
N ASN A 245 8.99 -8.85 12.76
CA ASN A 245 7.86 -8.65 13.68
C ASN A 245 7.18 -7.28 13.52
N THR A 246 7.43 -6.56 12.43
CA THR A 246 6.71 -5.31 12.14
C THR A 246 5.24 -5.58 11.85
N THR A 247 4.41 -4.58 12.14
CA THR A 247 3.02 -4.53 11.70
C THR A 247 2.91 -4.84 10.20
N LEU A 248 1.97 -5.71 9.85
CA LEU A 248 1.77 -6.18 8.48
C LEU A 248 0.38 -5.79 8.01
N LEU A 249 0.31 -5.06 6.89
CA LEU A 249 -0.94 -4.64 6.28
C LEU A 249 -1.27 -5.54 5.08
N GLN A 250 -2.45 -6.15 5.07
CA GLN A 250 -3.03 -6.80 3.90
C GLN A 250 -3.82 -5.77 3.09
N VAL A 251 -3.48 -5.65 1.80
CA VAL A 251 -4.27 -4.88 0.83
C VAL A 251 -4.55 -5.70 -0.43
N ASN A 252 -5.60 -5.34 -1.16
CA ASN A 252 -5.85 -5.86 -2.51
C ASN A 252 -6.04 -4.68 -3.47
N LEU A 253 -5.19 -4.61 -4.50
CA LEU A 253 -5.29 -3.60 -5.56
C LEU A 253 -6.24 -4.09 -6.66
N THR A 254 -6.97 -3.19 -7.31
CA THR A 254 -7.92 -3.53 -8.38
C THR A 254 -7.36 -4.56 -9.36
N ASP A 255 -8.10 -5.65 -9.56
CA ASP A 255 -7.92 -6.55 -10.69
C ASP A 255 -8.85 -6.10 -11.83
N PHE A 256 -8.29 -5.37 -12.81
CA PHE A 256 -9.00 -4.91 -14.01
C PHE A 256 -9.41 -6.06 -14.95
N GLY A 257 -9.01 -7.30 -14.68
CA GLY A 257 -9.25 -8.46 -15.56
C GLY A 257 -8.28 -8.55 -16.75
N PHE A 258 -7.55 -7.48 -17.03
CA PHE A 258 -6.45 -7.38 -18.00
C PHE A 258 -5.24 -6.73 -17.32
N ASP A 259 -4.07 -6.85 -17.95
CA ASP A 259 -2.84 -6.22 -17.48
C ASP A 259 -2.77 -4.79 -18.02
N LEU A 260 -2.78 -3.79 -17.14
CA LEU A 260 -2.58 -2.40 -17.52
C LEU A 260 -1.09 -2.07 -17.60
N ARG A 261 -0.66 -1.37 -18.64
CA ARG A 261 0.74 -0.96 -18.85
C ARG A 261 0.84 0.53 -19.18
N PHE A 262 1.83 1.20 -18.60
CA PHE A 262 2.16 2.57 -18.99
C PHE A 262 2.76 2.58 -20.40
N PRO A 263 2.33 3.50 -21.28
CA PRO A 263 2.79 3.53 -22.67
C PRO A 263 4.31 3.61 -22.77
N ALA A 264 4.87 2.98 -23.79
CA ALA A 264 6.26 3.22 -24.14
C ALA A 264 6.42 4.70 -24.51
N ALA A 265 7.55 5.32 -24.13
CA ALA A 265 7.85 6.63 -24.65
C ALA A 265 7.91 6.51 -26.18
N LEU A 266 7.12 7.31 -26.89
CA LEU A 266 7.29 7.48 -28.32
C LEU A 266 8.64 8.16 -28.54
N ILE A 267 9.72 7.39 -28.57
CA ILE A 267 11.01 7.82 -29.10
C ILE A 267 10.89 7.74 -30.62
N ASP A 268 9.94 8.48 -31.16
CA ASP A 268 9.96 8.80 -32.56
C ASP A 268 9.89 10.31 -32.67
N SER A 269 11.03 10.91 -32.96
CA SER A 269 11.13 12.33 -33.27
C SER A 269 10.17 12.75 -34.40
N ALA A 270 9.63 11.80 -35.18
CA ALA A 270 8.57 12.02 -36.15
C ALA A 270 7.16 12.20 -35.55
N GLN A 271 6.87 11.64 -34.36
CA GLN A 271 5.58 11.76 -33.67
C GLN A 271 5.49 12.90 -32.65
N LEU A 272 6.52 13.77 -32.57
CA LEU A 272 6.32 15.15 -32.11
C LEU A 272 5.50 15.98 -33.13
N HIS A 273 4.63 15.35 -33.92
CA HIS A 273 3.42 16.00 -34.38
C HIS A 273 2.54 16.21 -33.15
N ARG A 274 2.80 17.33 -32.47
CA ARG A 274 1.89 18.02 -31.55
C ARG A 274 0.45 17.63 -31.94
N PRO A 275 -0.36 17.04 -31.04
CA PRO A 275 -1.73 16.74 -31.39
C PRO A 275 -2.34 18.03 -31.91
N GLN A 276 -2.75 18.04 -33.18
CA GLN A 276 -3.57 19.11 -33.72
C GLN A 276 -4.97 18.95 -33.12
N LEU A 277 -5.07 19.17 -31.81
CA LEU A 277 -6.29 19.70 -31.22
C LEU A 277 -6.57 20.99 -31.99
N GLY A 278 -7.64 20.96 -32.78
CA GLY A 278 -7.88 21.87 -33.90
C GLY A 278 -7.48 23.31 -33.64
N GLY A 279 -6.64 23.86 -34.53
CA GLY A 279 -6.29 25.27 -34.59
C GLY A 279 -4.78 25.52 -34.54
N GLY A 280 -4.20 25.78 -35.72
CA GLY A 280 -2.95 26.53 -35.94
C GLY A 280 -1.85 26.40 -34.89
N GLY A 281 -0.84 25.59 -35.18
CA GLY A 281 0.43 25.56 -34.45
C GLY A 281 1.27 26.82 -34.63
N THR A 282 0.76 28.00 -34.27
CA THR A 282 1.60 29.16 -33.97
C THR A 282 2.10 29.01 -32.54
N ASN A 283 3.31 29.50 -32.26
CA ASN A 283 3.68 29.74 -30.87
C ASN A 283 2.63 30.69 -30.29
N PRO A 284 2.03 30.38 -29.12
CA PRO A 284 1.11 31.32 -28.50
C PRO A 284 1.83 32.65 -28.35
N HIS A 285 1.27 33.71 -28.94
CA HIS A 285 1.81 35.05 -28.78
C HIS A 285 1.56 35.45 -27.31
N ILE A 286 2.58 35.27 -26.48
CA ILE A 286 2.56 35.70 -25.09
C ILE A 286 2.70 37.23 -25.11
N PRO A 287 1.77 38.00 -24.53
CA PRO A 287 1.89 39.45 -24.41
C PRO A 287 3.21 39.85 -23.73
N ASP A 288 3.82 40.97 -24.14
CA ASP A 288 5.13 41.42 -23.61
C ASP A 288 5.16 41.61 -22.09
N GLY A 289 4.01 41.98 -21.49
CA GLY A 289 3.84 42.07 -20.04
C GLY A 289 4.00 40.72 -19.35
N ASP A 290 3.35 39.69 -19.88
CA ASP A 290 3.38 38.32 -19.36
C ASP A 290 4.75 37.67 -19.61
N LEU A 291 5.41 37.98 -20.73
CA LEU A 291 6.78 37.57 -21.01
C LEU A 291 7.77 38.15 -20.01
N LYS A 292 7.60 39.43 -19.64
CA LYS A 292 8.45 40.09 -18.64
C LYS A 292 8.23 39.48 -17.26
N GLU A 293 6.98 39.23 -16.89
CA GLU A 293 6.64 38.58 -15.63
C GLU A 293 7.19 37.15 -15.55
N LEU A 294 7.02 36.37 -16.62
CA LEU A 294 7.57 35.02 -16.73
C LEU A 294 9.10 35.02 -16.57
N ASN A 295 9.79 35.93 -17.26
CA ASN A 295 11.24 36.05 -17.16
C ASN A 295 11.71 36.48 -15.76
N ASP A 296 10.97 37.36 -15.08
CA ASP A 296 11.26 37.73 -13.70
C ASP A 296 11.05 36.55 -12.73
N ILE A 297 9.96 35.78 -12.89
CA ILE A 297 9.68 34.58 -12.10
C ILE A 297 10.79 33.53 -12.30
N LEU A 298 11.18 33.25 -13.55
CA LEU A 298 12.24 32.29 -13.88
C LEU A 298 13.59 32.73 -13.31
N SER A 299 13.93 34.02 -13.44
CA SER A 299 15.16 34.60 -12.91
C SER A 299 15.22 34.54 -11.38
N LYS A 300 14.11 34.87 -10.70
CA LYS A 300 13.97 34.73 -9.25
C LYS A 300 14.14 33.28 -8.81
N ARG A 301 13.50 32.33 -9.49
CA ARG A 301 13.61 30.90 -9.18
C ARG A 301 15.03 30.37 -9.35
N MET A 302 15.73 30.80 -10.39
CA MET A 302 17.13 30.43 -10.66
C MET A 302 18.10 30.98 -9.59
N ARG A 303 17.86 32.21 -9.11
CA ARG A 303 18.60 32.82 -7.99
C ARG A 303 18.33 32.09 -6.66
N LEU A 304 17.08 31.70 -6.40
CA LEU A 304 16.72 30.95 -5.18
C LEU A 304 17.31 29.53 -5.18
N SER A 305 17.38 28.85 -6.33
CA SER A 305 18.04 27.54 -6.42
C SER A 305 19.55 27.64 -6.19
N THR A 306 20.22 28.68 -6.70
CA THR A 306 21.67 28.90 -6.48
C THR A 306 22.01 29.31 -5.04
N LEU A 307 21.10 29.99 -4.34
CA LEU A 307 21.25 30.30 -2.92
C LEU A 307 21.06 29.07 -2.02
N LYS A 308 20.11 28.17 -2.35
CA LYS A 308 19.93 26.89 -1.63
C LYS A 308 21.13 25.94 -1.80
N THR A 309 21.78 25.91 -2.96
CA THR A 309 22.99 25.10 -3.18
C THR A 309 24.22 25.69 -2.48
N LYS A 310 24.32 27.02 -2.35
CA LYS A 310 25.40 27.66 -1.57
C LYS A 310 25.22 27.45 -0.06
N SER A 311 23.99 27.48 0.47
CA SER A 311 23.75 27.27 1.90
C SER A 311 23.89 25.81 2.36
N SER A 312 23.70 24.83 1.48
CA SER A 312 24.00 23.42 1.77
C SER A 312 25.50 23.08 1.67
N SER A 313 26.26 23.77 0.79
CA SER A 313 27.70 23.51 0.64
C SER A 313 28.57 23.93 1.85
N GLY A 314 28.04 24.76 2.77
CA GLY A 314 28.78 25.25 3.94
C GLY A 314 28.60 24.43 5.23
N ARG A 315 27.66 23.47 5.29
CA ARG A 315 27.40 22.65 6.49
C ARG A 315 27.54 21.14 6.28
N ASP A 316 27.51 20.65 5.04
CA ASP A 316 27.58 19.21 4.76
C ASP A 316 29.01 18.63 4.74
N GLY A 317 30.05 19.47 4.65
CA GLY A 317 31.45 19.02 4.66
C GLY A 317 31.91 18.41 6.00
N ALA A 318 31.40 18.89 7.13
CA ALA A 318 31.78 18.38 8.45
C ALA A 318 30.96 17.15 8.87
N CYS A 319 29.70 17.04 8.44
CA CYS A 319 28.82 15.92 8.81
C CYS A 319 29.10 14.67 7.96
N SER A 320 29.44 14.85 6.68
CA SER A 320 29.81 13.78 5.75
C SER A 320 31.08 13.03 6.19
N GLU A 321 32.10 13.75 6.67
CA GLU A 321 33.38 13.17 7.10
C GLU A 321 33.24 12.35 8.41
N ILE A 322 32.38 12.80 9.33
CA ILE A 322 32.12 12.10 10.60
C ILE A 322 31.29 10.83 10.37
N LEU A 323 30.24 10.89 9.54
CA LEU A 323 29.45 9.71 9.19
C LEU A 323 30.25 8.69 8.39
N ARG A 324 31.14 9.14 7.48
CA ARG A 324 32.02 8.24 6.72
C ARG A 324 33.08 7.57 7.60
N LYS A 325 33.65 8.27 8.58
CA LYS A 325 34.59 7.70 9.57
C LYS A 325 33.92 6.72 10.53
N HIS A 326 32.65 6.96 10.90
CA HIS A 326 31.91 6.02 11.75
C HIS A 326 31.51 4.75 10.98
N PHE A 327 31.10 4.89 9.70
CA PHE A 327 30.69 3.76 8.87
C PHE A 327 31.86 2.83 8.51
N LEU A 328 33.06 3.36 8.24
CA LEU A 328 34.24 2.55 7.93
C LEU A 328 34.81 1.79 9.14
N LYS A 329 34.61 2.30 10.37
CA LYS A 329 35.03 1.62 11.61
C LYS A 329 34.11 0.48 12.04
N SER A 330 32.85 0.49 11.59
CA SER A 330 31.85 -0.53 11.94
C SER A 330 31.80 -1.70 10.97
N CYS A 331 32.28 -1.54 9.74
CA CYS A 331 32.18 -2.57 8.69
C CYS A 331 33.44 -3.43 8.51
N PHE A 332 34.60 -3.05 9.08
CA PHE A 332 35.83 -3.83 9.00
C PHE A 332 36.57 -3.80 10.34
N PRO A 333 36.47 -4.84 11.18
CA PRO A 333 37.41 -5.01 12.28
C PRO A 333 38.80 -5.29 11.70
N PRO A 334 39.89 -4.83 12.34
CA PRO A 334 41.23 -5.13 11.87
C PRO A 334 41.47 -6.65 11.93
N PRO A 335 42.21 -7.23 10.97
CA PRO A 335 42.68 -8.60 11.10
C PRO A 335 43.61 -8.69 12.32
N ASN A 336 43.50 -9.81 13.05
CA ASN A 336 44.24 -10.12 14.27
C ASN A 336 45.74 -9.81 14.21
#